data_AF-A0A378F864-F1
#
_entry.id   AF-A0A378F864-F1
#
_cell.length_a   1.000
_cell.length_b   1.000
_cell.length_c   1.000
_cell.angle_alpha   90.00
_cell.angle_beta   90.00
_cell.angle_gamma   90.00
#
_symmetry.space_group_name_H-M   'P 1'
#
loop_
_entity.id
_entity.type
_entity.pdbx_description
1 polymer ?
#
loop_
_entity_poly.entity_id
_entity_poly.type
_entity_poly.pdbx_seq_one_letter_code
_entity_poly.pdbx_strand_id
1 'polypeptide(L)'
;MMSICIGVYLCHRTAKDMGTHDHGSIVWDEFVGMWITLMALPTLDWQWVAAGFVIFRIFDMWKPWPIRWFDRNIHGGMGIMVDDIVAGVISAGVLYVIGHHWPIGLL
;
A
#
# COMPACT_ATOMS: atom_id res chain seq x y z
N MET A 1 10.99 8.02 -1.89
CA MET A 1 11.59 7.75 -3.22
C MET A 1 12.69 6.69 -3.16
N MET A 2 13.71 6.83 -2.29
CA MET A 2 14.75 5.79 -2.13
C MET A 2 14.18 4.42 -1.73
N SER A 3 13.17 4.41 -0.85
CA SER A 3 12.45 3.20 -0.44
C SER A 3 11.82 2.42 -1.60
N ILE A 4 11.34 3.11 -2.63
CA ILE A 4 10.73 2.48 -3.81
C ILE A 4 11.81 1.83 -4.67
N CYS A 5 12.89 2.56 -4.99
CA CYS A 5 13.98 2.02 -5.81
C CYS A 5 14.65 0.81 -5.15
N ILE A 6 14.91 0.89 -3.84
CA ILE A 6 15.46 -0.22 -3.06
C ILE A 6 14.44 -1.36 -2.98
N GLY A 7 13.16 -1.03 -2.76
CA GLY A 7 12.08 -2.00 -2.69
C GLY A 7 11.93 -2.82 -3.96
N VAL A 8 11.99 -2.20 -5.14
CA VAL A 8 11.92 -2.92 -6.42
C VAL A 8 13.05 -3.94 -6.52
N TYR A 9 14.27 -3.56 -6.14
CA TYR A 9 15.41 -4.46 -6.15
C TYR A 9 15.25 -5.61 -5.14
N LEU A 10 14.89 -5.30 -3.89
CA LEU A 10 14.71 -6.28 -2.82
C LEU A 10 13.59 -7.26 -3.15
N CYS A 11 12.41 -6.78 -3.55
CA CYS A 11 11.27 -7.61 -3.91
C CYS A 11 11.59 -8.49 -5.12
N HIS A 12 12.26 -7.93 -6.15
CA HIS A 12 12.68 -8.73 -7.32
C HIS A 12 13.67 -9.83 -6.92
N ARG A 13 14.66 -9.49 -6.08
CA ARG A 13 15.67 -10.45 -5.65
C ARG A 13 15.06 -11.55 -4.79
N THR A 14 14.25 -11.20 -3.81
CA THR A 14 13.59 -12.15 -2.92
C THR A 14 12.61 -13.03 -3.69
N ALA A 15 11.77 -12.48 -4.57
CA ALA A 15 10.87 -13.28 -5.40
C ALA A 15 11.64 -14.30 -6.27
N LYS A 16 12.77 -13.88 -6.84
CA LYS A 16 13.64 -14.77 -7.62
C LYS A 16 14.28 -15.87 -6.75
N ASP A 17 14.79 -15.51 -5.58
CA ASP A 17 15.46 -16.44 -4.66
C ASP A 17 14.45 -17.45 -4.06
N MET A 18 13.18 -17.05 -3.91
CA MET A 18 12.09 -17.91 -3.44
C MET A 18 11.43 -18.74 -4.56
N GLY A 19 11.73 -18.46 -5.83
CA GLY A 19 11.11 -19.15 -6.97
C GLY A 19 9.60 -18.96 -7.08
N THR A 20 9.04 -17.95 -6.41
CA THR A 20 7.61 -17.63 -6.41
C THR A 20 7.40 -16.16 -6.71
N HIS A 21 6.27 -15.85 -7.34
CA HIS A 21 5.84 -14.47 -7.54
C HIS A 21 5.10 -14.01 -6.29
N ASP A 22 5.48 -12.86 -5.73
CA ASP A 22 4.78 -12.21 -4.61
C ASP A 22 4.50 -13.15 -3.41
N HIS A 23 5.59 -13.60 -2.75
CA HIS A 23 5.45 -14.40 -1.55
C HIS A 23 5.11 -13.49 -0.37
N GLY A 24 4.12 -13.84 0.45
CA GLY A 24 3.70 -13.05 1.63
C GLY A 24 4.73 -12.88 2.75
N SER A 25 6.00 -13.26 2.53
CA SER A 25 7.14 -12.89 3.38
C SER A 25 7.89 -11.66 2.86
N ILE A 26 7.58 -11.20 1.65
CA ILE A 26 7.98 -9.89 1.13
C ILE A 26 6.94 -8.92 1.73
N VAL A 27 7.41 -8.00 2.56
CA VAL A 27 6.56 -7.05 3.30
C VAL A 27 7.00 -5.60 3.02
N TRP A 28 8.07 -5.42 2.24
CA TRP A 28 8.67 -4.11 2.03
C TRP A 28 7.77 -3.18 1.19
N ASP A 29 7.19 -3.74 0.15
CA ASP A 29 6.04 -3.25 -0.59
C ASP A 29 4.89 -2.80 0.33
N GLU A 30 4.46 -3.65 1.26
CA GLU A 30 3.38 -3.33 2.21
C GLU A 30 3.74 -2.11 3.08
N PHE A 31 4.99 -2.04 3.57
CA PHE A 31 5.49 -0.89 4.34
C PHE A 31 5.45 0.40 3.53
N VAL A 32 5.84 0.35 2.25
CA VAL A 32 5.83 1.52 1.37
C VAL A 32 4.39 1.97 1.08
N GLY A 33 3.48 1.02 0.80
CA GLY A 33 2.05 1.31 0.63
C GLY A 33 1.41 1.92 1.89
N MET A 34 1.75 1.39 3.06
CA MET A 34 1.34 1.95 4.34
C MET A 34 1.87 3.38 4.56
N TRP A 35 3.14 3.64 4.30
CA TRP A 35 3.69 4.99 4.45
C TRP A 35 2.99 6.00 3.54
N ILE A 36 2.65 5.61 2.31
CA ILE A 36 1.87 6.45 1.40
C ILE A 36 0.48 6.74 1.99
N THR A 37 -0.20 5.72 2.50
CA THR A 37 -1.51 5.87 3.13
C THR A 37 -1.47 6.87 4.29
N LEU A 38 -0.45 6.76 5.15
CA LEU A 38 -0.30 7.61 6.34
C LEU A 38 0.08 9.07 6.02
N MET A 39 0.53 9.37 4.80
CA MET A 39 0.73 10.78 4.38
C MET A 39 -0.58 11.57 4.28
N ALA A 40 -1.73 10.88 4.17
CA ALA A 40 -3.05 11.49 4.07
C ALA A 40 -3.84 11.47 5.39
N LEU A 41 -3.17 11.28 6.53
CA LEU A 41 -3.82 11.37 7.83
C LEU A 41 -4.44 12.77 8.02
N PRO A 42 -5.74 12.87 8.33
CA PRO A 42 -6.37 14.17 8.56
C PRO A 42 -5.90 14.81 9.88
N THR A 43 -5.66 14.01 10.91
CA THR A 43 -5.05 14.41 12.19
C THR A 43 -4.08 13.34 12.67
N LEU A 44 -3.10 13.75 13.49
CA LEU A 44 -2.11 12.86 14.12
C LEU A 44 -2.71 12.12 15.33
N ASP A 45 -3.78 11.36 15.10
CA ASP A 45 -4.43 10.50 16.09
C ASP A 45 -4.17 9.02 15.76
N TRP A 46 -3.97 8.19 16.79
CA TRP A 46 -3.82 6.75 16.63
C TRP A 46 -5.06 6.11 15.99
N GLN A 47 -6.25 6.69 16.18
CA GLN A 47 -7.48 6.21 15.54
C GLN A 47 -7.40 6.30 14.01
N TRP A 48 -6.86 7.40 13.48
CA TRP A 48 -6.66 7.59 12.04
C TRP A 48 -5.55 6.72 11.49
N VAL A 49 -4.49 6.46 12.28
CA VAL A 49 -3.45 5.49 11.92
C VAL A 49 -4.04 4.08 11.80
N ALA A 50 -4.88 3.68 12.77
CA ALA A 50 -5.56 2.39 12.75
C ALA A 50 -6.55 2.29 11.58
N ALA A 51 -7.32 3.34 11.32
CA ALA A 51 -8.22 3.40 10.16
C ALA A 51 -7.45 3.31 8.84
N GLY A 52 -6.35 4.04 8.69
CA GLY A 52 -5.47 3.98 7.53
C GLY A 52 -4.92 2.58 7.30
N PHE A 53 -4.47 1.90 8.37
CA PHE A 53 -4.03 0.50 8.31
C PHE A 53 -5.11 -0.45 7.82
N VAL A 54 -6.32 -0.35 8.38
CA VAL A 54 -7.45 -1.22 7.99
C VAL A 54 -7.84 -0.97 6.53
N ILE A 55 -7.95 0.30 6.12
CA ILE A 55 -8.31 0.68 4.74
C ILE A 55 -7.26 0.16 3.76
N PHE A 56 -5.98 0.40 4.05
CA PHE A 56 -4.87 -0.11 3.23
C PHE A 56 -4.93 -1.62 3.06
N ARG A 57 -5.05 -2.37 4.16
CA ARG A 57 -5.09 -3.84 4.11
C ARG A 57 -6.29 -4.37 3.34
N ILE A 58 -7.43 -3.69 3.39
CA ILE A 58 -8.58 -4.05 2.56
C ILE A 58 -8.24 -3.90 1.08
N PHE A 59 -7.61 -2.80 0.66
CA PHE A 59 -7.27 -2.57 -0.74
C PHE A 59 -6.14 -3.47 -1.25
N ASP A 60 -5.12 -3.69 -0.44
CA ASP A 60 -4.00 -4.60 -0.72
C ASP A 60 -4.49 -6.06 -0.87
N MET A 61 -5.32 -6.58 0.06
CA MET A 61 -5.84 -7.94 -0.07
C MET A 61 -6.88 -8.11 -1.18
N TRP A 62 -7.75 -7.11 -1.39
CA TRP A 62 -8.84 -7.22 -2.36
C TRP A 62 -8.37 -6.99 -3.79
N LYS A 63 -7.33 -6.16 -3.98
CA LYS A 63 -6.80 -5.71 -5.27
C LYS A 63 -7.92 -5.38 -6.28
N PRO A 64 -8.82 -4.38 -6.02
CA PRO A 64 -9.79 -3.94 -7.03
C PRO A 64 -9.09 -3.32 -8.25
N TRP A 65 -9.84 -3.11 -9.34
CA TRP A 65 -9.32 -2.28 -10.44
C TRP A 65 -9.08 -0.86 -9.91
N PRO A 66 -7.91 -0.21 -10.17
CA PRO A 66 -6.85 -0.57 -11.12
C PRO A 66 -5.68 -1.42 -10.57
N ILE A 67 -5.61 -1.71 -9.26
CA ILE A 67 -4.51 -2.45 -8.62
C ILE A 67 -4.27 -3.80 -9.32
N ARG A 68 -5.35 -4.57 -9.53
CA ARG A 68 -5.30 -5.88 -10.20
C ARG A 68 -4.73 -5.83 -11.62
N TRP A 69 -4.87 -4.69 -12.30
CA TRP A 69 -4.35 -4.54 -13.65
C TRP A 69 -2.83 -4.40 -13.62
N PHE A 70 -2.27 -3.64 -12.67
CA PHE A 70 -0.82 -3.50 -12.53
C PHE A 70 -0.17 -4.81 -12.12
N ASP A 71 -0.72 -5.49 -11.12
CA ASP A 71 -0.28 -6.83 -10.67
C ASP A 71 -0.19 -7.85 -11.82
N ARG A 72 -1.13 -7.81 -12.77
CA ARG A 72 -1.17 -8.75 -13.91
C ARG A 72 -0.29 -8.37 -15.09
N ASN A 73 -0.03 -7.08 -15.31
CA ASN A 73 0.67 -6.61 -16.51
C ASN A 73 2.15 -6.30 -16.24
N ILE A 74 2.50 -5.96 -15.00
CA ILE A 74 3.86 -5.65 -14.58
C ILE A 74 4.37 -6.80 -13.72
N HIS A 75 5.50 -7.39 -14.12
CA HIS A 75 6.04 -8.58 -13.47
C HIS A 75 7.32 -8.26 -12.70
N GLY A 76 7.66 -9.13 -11.75
CA GLY A 76 8.87 -9.00 -10.92
C GLY A 76 8.72 -7.91 -9.84
N GLY A 77 9.84 -7.46 -9.26
CA GLY A 77 9.79 -6.52 -8.13
C GLY A 77 9.17 -5.16 -8.44
N MET A 78 9.03 -4.78 -9.71
CA MET A 78 8.28 -3.58 -10.08
C MET A 78 6.77 -3.82 -9.96
N GLY A 79 6.27 -5.00 -10.35
CA GLY A 79 4.87 -5.37 -10.17
C GLY A 79 4.47 -5.38 -8.71
N ILE A 80 5.27 -6.10 -7.91
CA ILE A 80 5.14 -6.26 -6.45
C ILE A 80 5.21 -4.92 -5.69
N MET A 81 5.93 -3.92 -6.20
CA MET A 81 5.95 -2.60 -5.55
C MET A 81 4.80 -1.72 -6.02
N VAL A 82 4.41 -1.81 -7.28
CA VAL A 82 3.43 -0.89 -7.87
C VAL A 82 2.02 -1.21 -7.40
N ASP A 83 1.64 -2.47 -7.22
CA ASP A 83 0.33 -2.84 -6.70
C ASP A 83 0.07 -2.25 -5.31
N ASP A 84 1.03 -2.38 -4.38
CA ASP A 84 0.95 -1.80 -3.03
C ASP A 84 1.04 -0.28 -3.00
N ILE A 85 1.84 0.32 -3.88
CA ILE A 85 1.86 1.78 -4.05
C ILE A 85 0.49 2.28 -4.51
N VAL A 86 -0.13 1.60 -5.48
CA VAL A 86 -1.47 1.98 -5.97
C VAL A 86 -2.52 1.76 -4.89
N ALA A 87 -2.45 0.65 -4.14
CA ALA A 87 -3.31 0.43 -2.97
C ALA A 87 -3.14 1.53 -1.92
N GLY A 88 -1.90 1.95 -1.64
CA GLY A 88 -1.58 3.04 -0.72
C GLY A 88 -2.14 4.39 -1.18
N VAL A 89 -2.03 4.72 -2.47
CA VAL A 89 -2.58 5.97 -3.02
C VAL A 89 -4.11 6.00 -2.95
N ILE A 90 -4.77 4.88 -3.30
CA ILE A 90 -6.24 4.78 -3.20
C ILE A 90 -6.67 4.90 -1.74
N SER A 91 -5.98 4.22 -0.83
CA SER A 91 -6.25 4.26 0.60
C SER A 91 -6.07 5.67 1.18
N ALA A 92 -4.99 6.36 0.80
CA ALA A 92 -4.77 7.77 1.15
C ALA A 92 -5.93 8.66 0.68
N GLY A 93 -6.39 8.50 -0.56
CA GLY A 93 -7.53 9.24 -1.10
C GLY A 93 -8.82 8.98 -0.32
N VAL A 94 -9.11 7.71 0.00
CA VAL A 94 -10.28 7.33 0.80
C VAL A 94 -10.18 7.92 2.22
N LEU A 95 -9.03 7.79 2.87
CA LEU A 95 -8.78 8.32 4.21
C LEU A 95 -8.97 9.85 4.25
N TYR A 96 -8.43 10.55 3.24
CA TYR A 96 -8.59 11.99 3.09
C TYR A 96 -10.04 12.40 2.91
N VAL A 97 -10.80 11.73 2.03
CA VAL A 97 -12.22 11.99 1.78
C VAL A 97 -13.04 11.77 3.05
N ILE A 98 -12.79 10.67 3.76
CA ILE A 98 -13.47 10.39 5.04
C ILE A 98 -13.14 11.48 6.06
N GLY A 99 -11.86 11.83 6.23
CA GLY A 99 -11.45 12.90 7.17
C GLY A 99 -12.00 14.28 6.85
N HIS A 100 -12.22 14.59 5.57
CA HIS A 100 -12.76 15.87 5.15
C HIS A 100 -14.29 15.96 5.30
N HIS A 101 -15.04 14.91 4.96
CA HIS A 101 -16.50 14.91 5.04
C HIS A 101 -17.04 14.48 6.41
N TRP A 102 -16.25 13.71 7.14
CA TRP A 102 -16.54 13.29 8.49
C TRP A 102 -15.37 13.73 9.35
N PRO A 103 -15.37 14.96 9.88
CA PRO A 103 -14.48 15.29 10.97
C PRO A 103 -14.90 14.33 12.08
N ILE A 104 -14.13 13.25 12.28
CA ILE A 104 -14.27 12.37 13.43
C ILE A 104 -13.85 13.24 14.63
N GLY A 105 -14.75 14.11 15.08
CA GLY A 105 -14.86 14.62 16.44
C GLY A 105 -15.53 13.55 17.29
N LEU A 106 -15.04 12.32 17.20
CA LEU A 106 -15.37 11.23 18.12
C LEU A 106 -14.08 10.89 18.88
N LEU A 107 -13.56 11.89 19.58
CA LEU A 107 -13.60 12.02 21.04
C LEU A 107 -13.32 13.48 21.43
#